data_AF-A0A151IV88-F1
#
_entry.id   AF-A0A151IV88-F1
#
_cell.length_a   1.000
_cell.length_b   1.000
_cell.length_c   1.000
_cell.angle_alpha   90.00
_cell.angle_beta   90.00
_cell.angle_gamma   90.00
#
_symmetry.space_group_name_H-M   'P 1'
#
loop_
_entity.id
_entity.type
_entity.pdbx_description
1 polymer ?
#
loop_
_entity_poly.entity_id
_entity_poly.type
_entity_poly.pdbx_seq_one_letter_code
_entity_poly.pdbx_strand_id
1 'polypeptide(L)'
;MIKHYKSCIKRSRFLAAFLYPYSTNILTLSCSCVYTGTKDDTPNELIIRQFQEFLYPLDQEDYVSFYTDGSRFDLEDYIGTGIYAPSLNLEIAHRLPSGTSVFTAEAWALLMTIKIICNRNISKAVIFSDSRSVLDSLASTRSDLGNYLIYAIKYQFSQATSKNLNIKLVWIPSHKGISGNERTDELAKLGAARGDRWGRACPCGDPHQDINHIIFYCPLTAPKSGKLISYIHNFPDTQKNIFSLLKNPNPKLIRLLLG
;
A
#
# COMPACT_ATOMS: atom_id res chain seq x y z
N MET A 1 -4.30 -13.14 -23.40
CA MET A 1 -3.87 -13.60 -22.05
C MET A 1 -2.41 -13.23 -21.71
N ILE A 2 -1.39 -13.74 -22.41
CA ILE A 2 0.04 -13.60 -21.99
C ILE A 2 0.54 -12.15 -21.89
N LYS A 3 0.11 -11.25 -22.79
CA LYS A 3 0.48 -9.81 -22.72
C LYS A 3 -0.03 -9.11 -21.45
N HIS A 4 -1.22 -9.47 -21.00
CA HIS A 4 -1.84 -8.89 -19.79
C HIS A 4 -1.12 -9.35 -18.52
N TYR A 5 -0.75 -10.62 -18.43
CA TYR A 5 0.04 -11.14 -17.30
C TYR A 5 1.44 -10.53 -17.25
N LYS A 6 2.11 -10.33 -18.40
CA LYS A 6 3.44 -9.68 -18.44
C LYS A 6 3.43 -8.23 -17.92
N SER A 7 2.36 -7.47 -18.09
CA SER A 7 2.25 -6.13 -17.51
C SER A 7 1.93 -6.15 -16.01
N CYS A 8 1.14 -7.13 -15.55
CA CYS A 8 0.74 -7.24 -14.13
C CYS A 8 1.89 -7.75 -13.25
N ILE A 9 2.70 -8.70 -13.75
CA ILE A 9 3.84 -9.27 -13.00
C ILE A 9 4.97 -8.27 -12.78
N LYS A 10 5.13 -7.31 -13.69
CA LYS A 10 6.12 -6.23 -13.52
C LYS A 10 5.77 -5.25 -12.39
N ARG A 11 4.52 -5.25 -11.91
CA ARG A 11 4.01 -4.25 -10.96
C ARG A 11 3.71 -4.81 -9.56
N SER A 12 3.72 -6.13 -9.39
CA SER A 12 3.47 -6.79 -8.10
C SER A 12 4.27 -8.07 -7.98
N ARG A 13 4.99 -8.25 -6.86
CA ARG A 13 5.75 -9.47 -6.55
C ARG A 13 4.88 -10.61 -5.97
N PHE A 14 3.56 -10.41 -5.83
CA PHE A 14 2.59 -11.41 -5.35
C PHE A 14 1.28 -11.36 -6.15
N LEU A 15 0.63 -12.52 -6.37
CA LEU A 15 -0.79 -12.54 -6.76
C LEU A 15 -1.66 -12.50 -5.51
N ALA A 16 -2.54 -11.51 -5.45
CA ALA A 16 -3.47 -11.39 -4.34
C ALA A 16 -4.69 -12.31 -4.40
N ALA A 17 -5.08 -12.81 -5.59
CA ALA A 17 -6.38 -13.47 -5.76
C ALA A 17 -6.56 -14.75 -4.94
N PHE A 18 -5.47 -15.42 -4.56
CA PHE A 18 -5.48 -16.64 -3.75
C PHE A 18 -5.01 -16.45 -2.31
N LEU A 19 -4.48 -15.26 -1.96
CA LEU A 19 -4.02 -14.96 -0.60
C LEU A 19 -5.16 -14.53 0.32
N TYR A 20 -6.26 -14.06 -0.26
CA TYR A 20 -7.39 -13.51 0.48
C TYR A 20 -8.70 -14.19 0.07
N PRO A 21 -9.69 -14.30 0.97
CA PRO A 21 -10.99 -14.87 0.65
C PRO A 21 -11.67 -14.18 -0.53
N TYR A 22 -12.54 -14.88 -1.27
CA TYR A 22 -13.28 -14.31 -2.39
C TYR A 22 -14.05 -13.04 -2.01
N SER A 23 -14.58 -12.97 -0.78
CA SER A 23 -15.24 -11.78 -0.24
C SER A 23 -14.36 -10.53 -0.26
N THR A 24 -13.04 -10.68 -0.10
CA THR A 24 -12.08 -9.57 -0.22
C THR A 24 -11.97 -9.05 -1.65
N ASN A 25 -12.07 -9.93 -2.64
CA ASN A 25 -11.94 -9.55 -4.05
C ASN A 25 -13.12 -8.70 -4.54
N ILE A 26 -14.33 -8.95 -4.00
CA ILE A 26 -15.55 -8.23 -4.34
C ILE A 26 -15.85 -7.06 -3.42
N LEU A 27 -15.13 -6.92 -2.30
CA LEU A 27 -15.32 -5.82 -1.36
C LEU A 27 -15.01 -4.49 -2.04
N THR A 28 -15.94 -3.54 -1.97
CA THR A 28 -15.71 -2.14 -2.34
C THR A 28 -15.67 -1.31 -1.07
N LEU A 29 -14.72 -0.38 -0.99
CA LEU A 29 -14.64 0.55 0.13
C LEU A 29 -15.26 1.88 -0.27
N SER A 30 -16.11 2.42 0.61
CA SER A 30 -16.62 3.78 0.45
C SER A 30 -15.48 4.76 0.69
N CYS A 31 -15.26 5.65 -0.28
CA CYS A 31 -14.28 6.73 -0.19
C CYS A 31 -15.06 8.04 -0.31
N SER A 32 -14.96 8.90 0.69
CA SER A 32 -15.59 10.23 0.67
C SER A 32 -14.64 11.28 0.10
N CYS A 33 -15.19 12.38 -0.39
CA CYS A 33 -14.44 13.57 -0.79
C CYS A 33 -14.93 14.74 0.06
N VAL A 34 -14.00 15.54 0.59
CA VAL A 34 -14.34 16.71 1.40
C VAL A 34 -14.98 17.82 0.56
N TYR A 35 -14.60 17.91 -0.71
CA TYR A 35 -14.88 19.08 -1.55
C TYR A 35 -16.05 18.83 -2.50
N THR A 36 -16.93 19.82 -2.61
CA THR A 36 -18.00 19.85 -3.61
C THR A 36 -17.86 21.10 -4.47
N GLY A 37 -17.92 20.95 -5.79
CA GLY A 37 -17.90 22.09 -6.73
C GLY A 37 -16.57 22.85 -6.87
N THR A 38 -15.47 22.35 -6.30
CA THR A 38 -14.14 22.99 -6.41
C THR A 38 -13.49 22.71 -7.75
N LYS A 39 -12.95 23.76 -8.39
CA LYS A 39 -12.10 23.72 -9.59
C LYS A 39 -10.63 23.89 -9.21
N ASP A 40 -9.70 23.62 -10.14
CA ASP A 40 -8.25 23.69 -9.89
C ASP A 40 -7.77 25.08 -9.41
N ASP A 41 -8.48 26.14 -9.81
CA ASP A 41 -8.23 27.55 -9.47
C ASP A 41 -8.89 28.01 -8.14
N THR A 42 -9.53 27.10 -7.40
CA THR A 42 -10.14 27.44 -6.11
C THR A 42 -9.04 27.91 -5.13
N PRO A 43 -9.21 29.09 -4.50
CA PRO A 43 -8.28 29.59 -3.49
C PRO A 43 -8.04 28.59 -2.36
N ASN A 44 -6.78 28.44 -1.94
CA ASN A 44 -6.39 27.50 -0.89
C ASN A 44 -7.13 27.79 0.43
N GLU A 45 -7.44 29.05 0.77
CA GLU A 45 -8.17 29.36 2.01
C GLU A 45 -9.58 28.74 2.02
N LEU A 46 -10.26 28.68 0.88
CA LEU A 46 -11.58 28.05 0.78
C LEU A 46 -11.49 26.53 0.94
N ILE A 47 -10.44 25.91 0.38
CA ILE A 47 -10.16 24.47 0.53
C ILE A 47 -9.87 24.14 2.00
N ILE A 48 -9.01 24.93 2.66
CA ILE A 48 -8.69 24.75 4.07
C ILE A 48 -9.94 24.93 4.93
N ARG A 49 -10.79 25.92 4.63
CA ARG A 49 -12.06 26.13 5.34
C ARG A 49 -13.02 24.95 5.20
N GLN A 50 -13.26 24.44 3.99
CA GLN A 50 -14.11 23.27 3.79
C GLN A 50 -13.56 22.03 4.50
N PHE A 51 -12.22 21.88 4.52
CA PHE A 51 -11.57 20.82 5.27
C PHE A 51 -11.82 20.93 6.77
N GLN A 52 -11.70 22.13 7.35
CA GLN A 52 -11.99 22.37 8.76
C GLN A 52 -13.47 22.11 9.09
N GLU A 53 -14.39 22.54 8.23
CA GLU A 53 -15.83 22.28 8.38
C GLU A 53 -16.16 20.78 8.35
N PHE A 54 -15.48 20.01 7.49
CA PHE A 54 -15.59 18.54 7.44
C PHE A 54 -14.98 17.86 8.67
N LEU A 55 -13.85 18.37 9.16
CA LEU A 55 -13.11 17.79 10.29
C LEU A 55 -13.82 18.04 11.62
N TYR A 56 -14.46 19.21 11.79
CA TYR A 56 -15.13 19.61 13.03
C TYR A 56 -16.04 18.53 13.66
N PRO A 57 -17.02 17.94 12.96
CA PRO A 57 -17.85 16.89 13.55
C PRO A 57 -17.08 15.60 13.88
N LEU A 58 -16.02 15.29 13.13
CA LEU A 58 -15.18 14.12 13.42
C LEU A 58 -14.39 14.30 14.72
N ASP A 59 -13.91 15.52 14.98
CA ASP A 59 -13.25 15.87 16.23
C ASP A 59 -14.23 15.78 17.41
N GLN A 60 -15.49 16.21 17.24
CA GLN A 60 -16.52 16.08 18.28
C GLN A 60 -16.91 14.62 18.57
N GLU A 61 -16.70 13.71 17.60
CA GLU A 61 -16.98 12.28 17.75
C GLU A 61 -15.75 11.45 18.17
N ASP A 62 -14.65 12.10 18.56
CA ASP A 62 -13.38 11.51 18.97
C ASP A 62 -12.72 10.62 17.88
N TYR A 63 -12.82 11.02 16.61
CA TYR A 63 -12.06 10.35 15.55
C TYR A 63 -10.58 10.70 15.63
N VAL A 64 -9.73 9.68 15.47
CA VAL A 64 -8.31 9.90 15.26
C VAL A 64 -8.03 10.15 13.78
N SER A 65 -7.52 11.34 13.48
CA SER A 65 -7.10 11.72 12.12
C SER A 65 -5.72 11.17 11.78
N PHE A 66 -5.66 10.45 10.66
CA PHE A 66 -4.45 9.97 10.02
C PHE A 66 -4.31 10.60 8.64
N TYR A 67 -3.08 10.89 8.25
CA TYR A 67 -2.71 11.38 6.93
C TYR A 67 -1.67 10.43 6.35
N THR A 68 -1.76 10.13 5.05
CA THR A 68 -0.87 9.20 4.37
C THR A 68 -0.43 9.74 3.03
N ASP A 69 0.85 9.57 2.71
CA ASP A 69 1.44 9.99 1.43
C ASP A 69 2.56 9.04 0.98
N GLY A 70 2.85 9.04 -0.32
CA GLY A 70 3.91 8.28 -0.98
C GLY A 70 4.67 9.13 -1.99
N SER A 71 5.86 9.61 -1.63
CA SER A 71 6.62 10.54 -2.46
C SER A 71 7.84 9.88 -3.12
N ARG A 72 8.18 10.38 -4.32
CA ARG A 72 9.42 10.02 -5.02
C ARG A 72 10.45 11.15 -4.85
N PHE A 73 11.68 10.78 -4.54
CA PHE A 73 12.82 11.68 -4.51
C PHE A 73 13.58 11.61 -5.85
N ASP A 74 13.54 12.70 -6.60
CA ASP A 74 13.93 12.71 -8.03
C ASP A 74 15.42 12.47 -8.30
N LEU A 75 16.31 12.72 -7.34
CA LEU A 75 17.75 12.60 -7.57
C LEU A 75 18.25 11.15 -7.67
N GLU A 76 17.57 10.18 -7.04
CA GLU A 76 18.06 8.80 -6.94
C GLU A 76 16.97 7.72 -7.12
N ASP A 77 15.80 8.07 -7.67
CA ASP A 77 14.63 7.18 -7.85
C ASP A 77 14.23 6.44 -6.56
N TYR A 78 14.45 7.10 -5.42
CA TYR A 78 14.04 6.59 -4.12
C TYR A 78 12.61 6.97 -3.84
N ILE A 79 11.90 6.04 -3.20
CA ILE A 79 10.50 6.17 -2.90
C ILE A 79 10.37 6.07 -1.40
N GLY A 80 9.62 7.01 -0.83
CA GLY A 80 9.33 7.06 0.58
C GLY A 80 7.83 7.04 0.82
N THR A 81 7.46 6.78 2.06
CA THR A 81 6.09 6.87 2.54
C THR A 81 6.06 7.64 3.86
N GLY A 82 5.03 8.46 4.01
CA GLY A 82 4.74 9.25 5.19
C GLY A 82 3.44 8.77 5.83
N ILE A 83 3.41 8.70 7.17
CA ILE A 83 2.18 8.59 7.94
C ILE A 83 2.24 9.58 9.09
N TYR A 84 1.19 10.37 9.26
CA TYR A 84 1.08 11.34 10.33
C TYR A 84 -0.25 11.20 11.07
N ALA A 85 -0.21 11.17 12.40
CA ALA A 85 -1.40 11.28 13.24
C ALA A 85 -1.11 12.23 14.41
N PRO A 86 -1.55 13.51 14.32
CA PRO A 86 -1.20 14.54 15.30
C PRO A 86 -1.60 14.18 16.74
N SER A 87 -2.83 13.70 16.94
CA SER A 87 -3.36 13.38 18.28
C SER A 87 -2.66 12.20 18.96
N LEU A 88 -1.92 11.39 18.19
CA LEU A 88 -1.12 10.29 18.70
C LEU A 88 0.37 10.62 18.80
N ASN A 89 0.78 11.85 18.45
CA ASN A 89 2.17 12.24 18.25
C ASN A 89 2.94 11.22 17.39
N LEU A 90 2.29 10.74 16.32
CA LEU A 90 2.80 9.69 15.46
C LEU A 90 3.30 10.30 14.15
N GLU A 91 4.60 10.18 13.90
CA GLU A 91 5.23 10.50 12.63
C GLU A 91 6.03 9.29 12.15
N ILE A 92 5.75 8.85 10.93
CA ILE A 92 6.44 7.74 10.30
C ILE A 92 6.95 8.20 8.94
N ALA A 93 8.24 8.02 8.72
CA ALA A 93 8.92 8.27 7.45
C ALA A 93 9.72 7.02 7.08
N HIS A 94 9.30 6.28 6.06
CA HIS A 94 9.98 5.04 5.67
C HIS A 94 10.46 5.05 4.23
N ARG A 95 11.59 4.38 4.01
CA ARG A 95 12.11 4.14 2.68
C ARG A 95 11.62 2.82 2.13
N LEU A 96 11.05 2.87 0.92
CA LEU A 96 10.67 1.68 0.17
C LEU A 96 11.81 1.24 -0.76
N PRO A 97 11.82 -0.03 -1.21
CA PRO A 97 12.79 -0.51 -2.18
C PRO A 97 12.81 0.35 -3.46
N SER A 98 14.00 0.50 -4.05
CA SER A 98 14.16 1.19 -5.35
C SER A 98 13.29 0.58 -6.44
N GLY A 99 12.74 1.41 -7.33
CA GLY A 99 11.83 0.98 -8.41
C GLY A 99 10.40 0.68 -7.94
N THR A 100 10.06 1.01 -6.69
CA THR A 100 8.66 1.07 -6.24
C THR A 100 7.95 2.19 -6.98
N SER A 101 6.67 2.04 -7.35
CA SER A 101 5.92 3.15 -7.93
C SER A 101 5.32 4.05 -6.83
N VAL A 102 5.09 5.33 -7.13
CA VAL A 102 4.35 6.25 -6.25
C VAL A 102 3.03 5.63 -5.81
N PHE A 103 2.23 5.08 -6.74
CA PHE A 103 1.01 4.34 -6.40
C PHE A 103 1.22 3.24 -5.35
N THR A 104 2.32 2.49 -5.42
CA THR A 104 2.62 1.42 -4.47
C THR A 104 3.01 2.01 -3.12
N ALA A 105 3.69 3.14 -3.09
CA ALA A 105 4.03 3.87 -1.86
C ALA A 105 2.78 4.37 -1.14
N GLU A 106 1.86 5.01 -1.89
CA GLU A 106 0.56 5.46 -1.40
C GLU A 106 -0.27 4.30 -0.80
N ALA A 107 -0.41 3.22 -1.57
CA ALA A 107 -1.13 2.03 -1.11
C ALA A 107 -0.45 1.40 0.11
N TRP A 108 0.87 1.42 0.18
CA TRP A 108 1.62 0.91 1.32
C TRP A 108 1.41 1.77 2.58
N ALA A 109 1.45 3.10 2.44
CA ALA A 109 1.15 4.06 3.51
C ALA A 109 -0.21 3.74 4.14
N LEU A 110 -1.24 3.61 3.30
CA LEU A 110 -2.60 3.30 3.70
C LEU A 110 -2.70 1.93 4.40
N LEU A 111 -2.05 0.89 3.85
CA LEU A 111 -2.04 -0.44 4.45
C LEU A 111 -1.41 -0.40 5.86
N MET A 112 -0.30 0.31 6.03
CA MET A 112 0.38 0.44 7.33
C MET A 112 -0.49 1.21 8.33
N THR A 113 -1.15 2.29 7.91
CA THR A 113 -2.08 3.05 8.76
C THR A 113 -3.22 2.18 9.29
N ILE A 114 -3.86 1.38 8.43
CA ILE A 114 -4.93 0.46 8.87
C ILE A 114 -4.39 -0.58 9.86
N LYS A 115 -3.18 -1.11 9.63
CA LYS A 115 -2.55 -2.02 10.59
C LYS A 115 -2.28 -1.35 11.94
N ILE A 116 -1.83 -0.10 11.95
CA ILE A 116 -1.61 0.67 13.18
C ILE A 116 -2.93 0.83 13.94
N ILE A 117 -4.00 1.21 13.24
CA ILE A 117 -5.36 1.32 13.79
C ILE A 117 -5.80 -0.01 14.43
N CYS A 118 -5.66 -1.11 13.69
CA CYS A 118 -6.01 -2.46 14.15
C CYS A 118 -5.19 -2.92 15.35
N ASN A 119 -3.89 -2.61 15.39
CA ASN A 119 -2.97 -3.04 16.45
C ASN A 119 -3.14 -2.22 17.73
N ARG A 120 -3.42 -0.92 17.59
CA ARG A 120 -3.69 -0.02 18.72
C ARG A 120 -5.16 -0.03 19.15
N ASN A 121 -6.00 -0.80 18.46
CA ASN A 121 -7.43 -0.92 18.71
C ASN A 121 -8.16 0.44 18.72
N ILE A 122 -7.83 1.30 17.77
CA ILE A 122 -8.43 2.64 17.64
C ILE A 122 -9.86 2.48 17.10
N SER A 123 -10.85 2.80 17.95
CA SER A 123 -12.26 2.56 17.67
C SER A 123 -12.83 3.40 16.53
N LYS A 124 -12.40 4.65 16.40
CA LYS A 124 -12.83 5.60 15.36
C LYS A 124 -11.62 6.28 14.73
N ALA A 125 -11.46 6.12 13.43
CA ALA A 125 -10.36 6.70 12.69
C ALA A 125 -10.82 7.25 11.34
N VAL A 126 -10.22 8.36 10.93
CA VAL A 126 -10.36 8.91 9.57
C VAL A 126 -8.99 8.95 8.93
N ILE A 127 -8.87 8.43 7.72
CA ILE A 127 -7.61 8.41 6.96
C ILE A 127 -7.78 9.32 5.75
N PHE A 128 -6.97 10.37 5.71
CA PHE A 128 -6.87 11.31 4.61
C PHE A 128 -5.72 10.91 3.68
N SER A 129 -6.00 10.85 2.38
CA SER A 129 -5.00 10.60 1.34
C SER A 129 -5.30 11.46 0.12
N ASP A 130 -4.27 11.95 -0.55
CA ASP A 130 -4.41 12.67 -1.81
C ASP A 130 -4.32 11.77 -3.06
N SER A 131 -4.02 10.49 -2.86
CA SER A 131 -3.95 9.50 -3.92
C SER A 131 -5.33 9.01 -4.39
N ARG A 132 -5.97 9.82 -5.23
CA ARG A 132 -7.26 9.47 -5.86
C ARG A 132 -7.19 8.11 -6.57
N SER A 133 -6.06 7.80 -7.20
CA SER A 133 -5.85 6.53 -7.89
C SER A 133 -5.95 5.29 -6.99
N VAL A 134 -5.45 5.37 -5.74
CA VAL A 134 -5.54 4.28 -4.76
C VAL A 134 -6.97 4.16 -4.25
N LEU A 135 -7.62 5.29 -3.92
CA LEU A 135 -9.00 5.30 -3.44
C LEU A 135 -9.99 4.78 -4.50
N ASP A 136 -9.85 5.20 -5.75
CA ASP A 136 -10.65 4.69 -6.88
C ASP A 136 -10.45 3.17 -7.07
N SER A 137 -9.21 2.68 -6.88
CA SER A 137 -8.91 1.25 -6.94
C SER A 137 -9.59 0.45 -5.82
N LEU A 138 -9.72 1.04 -4.63
CA LEU A 138 -10.41 0.41 -3.49
C LEU A 138 -11.95 0.44 -3.65
N ALA A 139 -12.49 1.48 -4.28
CA ALA A 139 -13.90 1.60 -4.61
C ALA A 139 -14.32 0.67 -5.78
N SER A 140 -13.36 0.16 -6.56
CA SER A 140 -13.63 -0.70 -7.71
C SER A 140 -13.81 -2.18 -7.35
N THR A 141 -14.72 -2.85 -8.06
CA THR A 141 -14.86 -4.32 -8.08
C THR A 141 -13.99 -4.99 -9.15
N ARG A 142 -13.27 -4.21 -9.97
CA ARG A 142 -12.51 -4.75 -11.09
C ARG A 142 -11.31 -5.55 -10.58
N SER A 143 -11.22 -6.81 -11.01
CA SER A 143 -10.16 -7.76 -10.67
C SER A 143 -8.88 -7.59 -11.49
N ASP A 144 -8.84 -6.63 -12.44
CA ASP A 144 -7.68 -6.36 -13.31
C ASP A 144 -6.67 -5.37 -12.71
N LEU A 145 -6.96 -4.81 -11.53
CA LEU A 145 -6.05 -3.98 -10.75
C LEU A 145 -5.00 -4.88 -10.09
N GLY A 146 -4.02 -5.33 -10.87
CA GLY A 146 -2.98 -6.29 -10.48
C GLY A 146 -2.00 -5.86 -9.38
N ASN A 147 -2.38 -4.93 -8.48
CA ASN A 147 -1.58 -4.57 -7.31
C ASN A 147 -2.10 -5.31 -6.06
N TYR A 148 -1.28 -6.24 -5.56
CA TYR A 148 -1.62 -7.04 -4.37
C TYR A 148 -1.93 -6.22 -3.12
N LEU A 149 -1.43 -4.98 -3.03
CA LEU A 149 -1.67 -4.10 -1.91
C LEU A 149 -3.14 -3.69 -1.79
N ILE A 150 -3.86 -3.52 -2.91
CA ILE A 150 -5.28 -3.16 -2.88
C ILE A 150 -6.09 -4.25 -2.18
N TYR A 151 -5.79 -5.51 -2.46
CA TYR A 151 -6.42 -6.65 -1.79
C TYR A 151 -5.98 -6.79 -0.33
N ALA A 152 -4.71 -6.53 -0.04
CA ALA A 152 -4.22 -6.51 1.34
C ALA A 152 -4.93 -5.44 2.17
N ILE A 153 -5.15 -4.24 1.62
CA ILE A 153 -5.90 -3.14 2.24
C ILE A 153 -7.35 -3.58 2.47
N LYS A 154 -8.04 -4.07 1.43
CA LYS A 154 -9.42 -4.57 1.54
C LYS A 154 -9.56 -5.64 2.63
N TYR A 155 -8.62 -6.58 2.68
CA TYR A 155 -8.61 -7.62 3.71
C TYR A 155 -8.42 -7.01 5.10
N GLN A 156 -7.40 -6.17 5.31
CA GLN A 156 -7.16 -5.53 6.60
C GLN A 156 -8.35 -4.66 7.03
N PHE A 157 -9.01 -3.99 6.09
CA PHE A 157 -10.22 -3.23 6.36
C PHE A 157 -11.36 -4.14 6.82
N SER A 158 -11.59 -5.28 6.15
CA SER A 158 -12.56 -6.29 6.60
C SER A 158 -12.26 -6.80 8.02
N GLN A 159 -10.98 -7.00 8.35
CA GLN A 159 -10.58 -7.39 9.70
C GLN A 159 -10.87 -6.27 10.71
N ALA A 160 -10.62 -5.01 10.36
CA ALA A 160 -10.95 -3.85 11.20
C ALA A 160 -12.46 -3.77 11.46
N THR A 161 -13.29 -3.94 10.43
CA THR A 161 -14.75 -3.98 10.55
C THR A 161 -15.21 -5.11 11.47
N SER A 162 -14.63 -6.31 11.36
CA SER A 162 -14.96 -7.44 12.25
C SER A 162 -14.64 -7.19 13.72
N LYS A 163 -13.70 -6.26 14.00
CA LYS A 163 -13.35 -5.79 15.34
C LYS A 163 -14.17 -4.58 15.80
N ASN A 164 -15.20 -4.19 15.05
CA ASN A 164 -15.99 -2.97 15.26
C ASN A 164 -15.16 -1.68 15.25
N LEU A 165 -14.07 -1.64 14.48
CA LEU A 165 -13.31 -0.42 14.25
C LEU A 165 -13.94 0.36 13.09
N ASN A 166 -14.31 1.61 13.33
CA ASN A 166 -14.90 2.49 12.34
C ASN A 166 -13.81 3.32 11.67
N ILE A 167 -13.44 2.92 10.45
CA ILE A 167 -12.42 3.59 9.64
C ILE A 167 -13.11 4.28 8.47
N LYS A 168 -12.90 5.60 8.33
CA LYS A 168 -13.35 6.38 7.17
C LYS A 168 -12.16 6.67 6.24
N LEU A 169 -12.35 6.48 4.93
CA LEU A 169 -11.37 6.87 3.90
C LEU A 169 -11.83 8.15 3.22
N VAL A 170 -10.97 9.16 3.20
CA VAL A 170 -11.33 10.49 2.70
C VAL A 170 -10.24 11.00 1.75
N TRP A 171 -10.64 11.41 0.56
CA TRP A 171 -9.76 12.08 -0.38
C TRP A 171 -9.60 13.56 -0.04
N ILE A 172 -8.38 14.06 -0.10
CA ILE A 172 -8.03 15.49 -0.01
C ILE A 172 -7.07 15.91 -1.14
N PRO A 173 -7.06 17.17 -1.59
CA PRO A 173 -6.15 17.62 -2.62
C PRO A 173 -4.73 17.80 -2.04
N SER A 174 -3.75 17.45 -2.86
CA SER A 174 -2.34 17.69 -2.57
C SER A 174 -1.96 19.17 -2.68
N HIS A 175 -0.99 19.61 -1.88
CA HIS A 175 -0.38 20.94 -1.94
C HIS A 175 -1.34 22.13 -1.85
N LYS A 176 -2.38 22.01 -1.01
CA LYS A 176 -3.38 23.06 -0.76
C LYS A 176 -3.26 23.69 0.64
N GLY A 177 -2.20 23.41 1.38
CA GLY A 177 -1.95 24.01 2.70
C GLY A 177 -2.68 23.33 3.85
N ILE A 178 -3.19 22.11 3.65
CA ILE A 178 -3.76 21.29 4.71
C ILE A 178 -2.60 20.78 5.56
N SER A 179 -2.43 21.31 6.77
CA SER A 179 -1.25 21.08 7.61
C SER A 179 -0.88 19.59 7.78
N GLY A 180 -1.87 18.71 8.01
CA GLY A 180 -1.62 17.28 8.13
C GLY A 180 -1.13 16.63 6.83
N ASN A 181 -1.60 17.08 5.67
CA ASN A 181 -1.15 16.58 4.37
C ASN A 181 0.25 17.07 4.05
N GLU A 182 0.52 18.37 4.22
CA GLU A 182 1.85 18.94 3.96
C GLU A 182 2.91 18.27 4.85
N ARG A 183 2.58 18.04 6.13
CA ARG A 183 3.49 17.32 7.04
C ARG A 183 3.75 15.88 6.58
N THR A 184 2.76 15.22 6.01
CA THR A 184 2.93 13.83 5.54
C THR A 184 3.75 13.76 4.26
N ASP A 185 3.61 14.73 3.36
CA ASP A 185 4.47 14.88 2.17
C ASP A 185 5.93 15.14 2.56
N GLU A 186 6.18 15.98 3.57
CA GLU A 186 7.51 16.14 4.16
C GLU A 186 8.05 14.81 4.70
N LEU A 187 7.25 14.06 5.46
CA LEU A 187 7.66 12.75 6.00
C LEU A 187 7.94 11.73 4.89
N ALA A 188 7.14 11.72 3.82
CA ALA A 188 7.36 10.82 2.69
C ALA A 188 8.68 11.16 1.96
N LYS A 189 8.97 12.45 1.74
CA LYS A 189 10.25 12.92 1.18
C LYS A 189 11.43 12.60 2.09
N LEU A 190 11.29 12.78 3.41
CA LEU A 190 12.29 12.38 4.40
C LEU A 190 12.50 10.85 4.37
N GLY A 191 11.43 10.07 4.25
CA GLY A 191 11.48 8.62 4.10
C GLY A 191 12.27 8.20 2.85
N ALA A 192 12.04 8.86 1.72
CA ALA A 192 12.75 8.58 0.48
C ALA A 192 14.25 8.90 0.59
N ALA A 193 14.60 10.04 1.19
CA ALA A 193 15.98 10.51 1.30
C ALA A 193 16.78 9.78 2.39
N ARG A 194 16.18 9.57 3.57
CA ARG A 194 16.87 9.18 4.82
C ARG A 194 16.12 8.14 5.64
N GLY A 195 14.95 7.69 5.20
CA GLY A 195 14.14 6.74 5.96
C GLY A 195 14.86 5.42 6.19
N ASP A 196 14.66 4.86 7.37
CA ASP A 196 15.05 3.48 7.63
C ASP A 196 14.34 2.56 6.63
N ARG A 197 15.09 1.61 6.07
CA ARG A 197 14.51 0.59 5.20
C ARG A 197 13.62 -0.29 6.07
N TRP A 198 12.30 -0.16 5.93
CA TRP A 198 11.37 -1.02 6.67
C TRP A 198 11.66 -2.48 6.34
N GLY A 199 11.95 -3.26 7.39
CA GLY A 199 11.82 -4.71 7.40
C GLY A 199 12.30 -5.38 6.13
N ARG A 200 13.61 -5.33 5.86
CA ARG A 200 14.19 -6.41 5.06
C ARG A 200 14.06 -7.75 5.82
N ALA A 201 13.72 -7.76 7.11
CA ALA A 201 13.57 -8.97 7.88
C ALA A 201 12.28 -9.76 7.53
N CYS A 202 12.42 -10.97 7.02
CA CYS A 202 11.35 -11.93 6.89
C CYS A 202 10.87 -12.37 8.29
N PRO A 203 9.58 -12.73 8.49
CA PRO A 203 9.09 -13.24 9.78
C PRO A 203 9.84 -14.47 10.33
N CYS A 204 10.65 -15.14 9.50
CA CYS A 204 11.55 -16.21 9.94
C CYS A 204 12.84 -15.72 10.62
N GLY A 205 13.08 -14.41 10.69
CA GLY A 205 14.28 -13.78 11.26
C GLY A 205 15.38 -13.47 10.24
N ASP A 206 15.25 -13.90 8.98
CA ASP A 206 16.22 -13.60 7.93
C ASP A 206 16.17 -12.11 7.58
N PRO A 207 17.30 -11.38 7.51
CA PRO A 207 17.34 -9.95 7.24
C PRO A 207 16.97 -9.56 5.81
N HIS A 208 16.58 -10.51 4.95
CA HIS A 208 16.12 -10.29 3.57
C HIS A 208 14.77 -10.98 3.29
N GLN A 209 13.78 -10.19 2.85
CA GLN A 209 12.47 -10.68 2.40
C GLN A 209 12.37 -10.60 0.87
N ASP A 210 13.39 -11.08 0.17
CA ASP A 210 13.34 -11.15 -1.29
C ASP A 210 12.72 -12.47 -1.77
N ILE A 211 12.37 -12.52 -3.07
CA ILE A 211 11.69 -13.66 -3.66
C ILE A 211 12.56 -14.93 -3.65
N ASN A 212 13.89 -14.80 -3.64
CA ASN A 212 14.77 -15.97 -3.50
C ASN A 212 14.70 -16.49 -2.07
N HIS A 213 14.76 -15.62 -1.06
CA HIS A 213 14.54 -15.99 0.33
C HIS A 213 13.20 -16.72 0.49
N ILE A 214 12.09 -16.10 0.07
CA ILE A 214 10.75 -16.68 0.23
C ILE A 214 10.59 -18.05 -0.44
N ILE A 215 11.15 -18.23 -1.64
CA ILE A 215 10.98 -19.47 -2.42
C ILE A 215 11.95 -20.56 -1.97
N PHE A 216 13.23 -20.24 -1.77
CA PHE A 216 14.27 -21.26 -1.61
C PHE A 216 14.77 -21.43 -0.17
N TYR A 217 14.70 -20.40 0.66
CA TYR A 217 15.44 -20.35 1.93
C TYR A 217 14.56 -20.17 3.17
N CYS A 218 13.38 -19.57 3.02
CA CYS A 218 12.51 -19.24 4.14
C CYS A 218 11.86 -20.51 4.71
N PRO A 219 12.11 -20.85 5.99
CA PRO A 219 11.55 -22.06 6.60
C PRO A 219 10.01 -22.00 6.69
N LEU A 220 9.41 -20.82 6.69
CA LEU A 220 7.96 -20.62 6.78
C LEU A 220 7.24 -20.76 5.43
N THR A 221 7.93 -20.54 4.31
CA THR A 221 7.29 -20.45 2.99
C THR A 221 7.86 -21.41 1.95
N ALA A 222 9.15 -21.76 2.01
CA ALA A 222 9.77 -22.69 1.06
C ALA A 222 9.04 -24.05 0.95
N PRO A 223 8.49 -24.66 2.03
CA PRO A 223 7.73 -25.91 1.92
C PRO A 223 6.49 -25.78 1.01
N LYS A 224 5.92 -24.58 0.88
CA LYS A 224 4.74 -24.31 0.03
C LYS A 224 5.13 -24.12 -1.45
N SER A 225 6.41 -23.90 -1.74
CA SER A 225 6.92 -23.61 -3.08
C SER A 225 7.39 -24.83 -3.87
N GLY A 226 7.16 -26.06 -3.38
CA GLY A 226 7.69 -27.30 -3.98
C GLY A 226 7.46 -27.44 -5.50
N LYS A 227 6.24 -27.20 -6.00
CA LYS A 227 5.94 -27.26 -7.44
C LYS A 227 6.72 -26.23 -8.26
N LEU A 228 6.91 -25.04 -7.71
CA LEU A 228 7.66 -23.96 -8.33
C LEU A 228 9.17 -24.26 -8.31
N ILE A 229 9.69 -24.76 -7.20
CA ILE A 229 11.10 -25.18 -7.06
C ILE A 229 11.42 -26.29 -8.07
N SER A 230 10.61 -27.34 -8.14
CA SER A 230 10.75 -28.41 -9.14
C SER A 230 10.76 -27.89 -10.57
N TYR A 231 9.97 -26.85 -10.85
CA TYR A 231 9.96 -26.23 -12.16
C TYR A 231 11.23 -25.42 -12.45
N ILE A 232 11.71 -24.65 -11.47
CA ILE A 232 12.93 -23.84 -11.58
C ILE A 232 14.17 -24.72 -11.76
N HIS A 233 14.21 -25.92 -11.18
CA HIS A 233 15.30 -26.88 -11.37
C HIS A 233 15.54 -27.30 -12.84
N ASN A 234 14.57 -27.07 -13.73
CA ASN A 234 14.75 -27.30 -15.17
C ASN A 234 15.60 -26.22 -15.87
N PHE A 235 16.02 -25.16 -15.14
CA PHE A 235 16.81 -24.04 -15.64
C PHE A 235 18.15 -23.98 -14.89
N PRO A 236 19.22 -24.62 -15.42
CA PRO A 236 20.49 -24.83 -14.72
C PRO A 236 21.15 -23.54 -14.23
N ASP A 237 21.04 -22.46 -15.00
CA ASP A 237 21.67 -21.16 -14.71
C ASP A 237 21.00 -20.38 -13.57
N THR A 238 19.96 -20.96 -12.93
CA THR A 238 19.05 -20.25 -12.02
C THR A 238 18.88 -20.96 -10.68
N GLN A 239 19.79 -21.91 -10.39
CA GLN A 239 19.76 -22.68 -9.15
C GLN A 239 19.77 -21.75 -7.93
N LYS A 240 18.62 -21.73 -7.23
CA LYS A 240 18.32 -20.89 -6.06
C LYS A 240 18.35 -19.37 -6.30
N ASN A 241 18.26 -18.94 -7.55
CA ASN A 241 18.09 -17.54 -7.93
C ASN A 241 17.12 -17.39 -9.11
N ILE A 242 15.91 -16.92 -8.83
CA ILE A 242 14.83 -16.79 -9.81
C ILE A 242 14.89 -15.46 -10.60
N PHE A 243 15.71 -14.48 -10.20
CA PHE A 243 15.66 -13.14 -10.79
C PHE A 243 15.95 -13.11 -12.29
N SER A 244 16.82 -13.99 -12.78
CA SER A 244 17.09 -14.15 -14.22
C SER A 244 15.83 -14.59 -14.98
N LEU A 245 15.05 -15.52 -14.42
CA LEU A 245 13.79 -15.99 -15.00
C LEU A 245 12.68 -14.92 -14.96
N LEU A 246 12.72 -14.04 -13.96
CA LEU A 246 11.78 -12.92 -13.84
C LEU A 246 12.02 -11.81 -14.87
N LYS A 247 13.19 -11.74 -15.51
CA LYS A 247 13.46 -10.76 -16.58
C LYS A 247 12.55 -10.99 -17.80
N ASN A 248 12.26 -12.25 -18.14
CA ASN A 248 11.34 -12.61 -19.21
C ASN A 248 10.57 -13.89 -18.88
N PRO A 249 9.57 -13.81 -17.98
CA PRO A 249 8.92 -15.00 -17.45
C PRO A 249 8.01 -15.65 -18.49
N ASN A 250 8.12 -16.97 -18.64
CA ASN A 250 7.24 -17.74 -19.51
C ASN A 250 5.90 -18.04 -18.81
N PRO A 251 4.81 -18.34 -19.55
CA PRO A 251 3.47 -18.51 -18.98
C PRO A 251 3.37 -19.59 -17.88
N LYS A 252 4.20 -20.63 -17.92
CA LYS A 252 4.21 -21.70 -16.92
C LYS A 252 4.89 -21.25 -15.63
N LEU A 253 6.01 -20.54 -15.71
CA LEU A 253 6.67 -19.90 -14.57
C LEU A 253 5.74 -18.92 -13.88
N ILE A 254 5.05 -18.10 -14.70
CA ILE A 254 4.01 -17.18 -14.24
C ILE A 254 2.99 -17.99 -13.45
N ARG A 255 2.30 -18.96 -14.07
CA ARG A 255 1.27 -19.76 -13.39
C ARG A 255 1.75 -20.36 -12.06
N LEU A 256 2.98 -20.87 -11.98
CA LEU A 256 3.53 -21.45 -10.76
C LEU A 256 3.90 -20.44 -9.67
N LEU A 257 4.32 -19.22 -10.05
CA LEU A 257 4.50 -18.09 -9.13
C LEU A 257 3.17 -17.54 -8.63
N LEU A 258 2.14 -17.66 -9.47
CA LEU A 258 0.83 -17.09 -9.28
C LEU A 258 -0.15 -18.07 -8.56
N GLY A 259 0.09 -19.38 -8.61
CA GLY A 259 -0.81 -20.44 -8.12
C GLY A 259 -1.69 -21.01 -9.22
#